data_AF-T0TP97-F1
#
_entry.id   AF-T0TP97-F1
#
_cell.length_a   1.000
_cell.length_b   1.000
_cell.length_c   1.000
_cell.angle_alpha   90.00
_cell.angle_beta   90.00
_cell.angle_gamma   90.00
#
_symmetry.space_group_name_H-M   'P 1'
#
loop_
_entity.id
_entity.type
_entity.pdbx_description
1 polymer ?
#
loop_
_entity_poly.entity_id
_entity_poly.type
_entity_poly.pdbx_seq_one_letter_code
_entity_poly.pdbx_strand_id
1 'polypeptide(L)'
;MNKKTFGIALIAAAVLTLTACSSTYKNSTSSSSSAKETVKKTNSETQYPLTVKTYDDKGTELDQVFKKAPEKVITNNLSSTEILIELGLKDKIVGMLNPDNEVTDKYKEDIASIPHIGDKKTISQEAILAYGPDALIGRNMMFSDKSMGTISTWNSNDIPVYTQKASVSTTKQDLNNIIEDVKNIGDIFNVQDKADKYAGQLQKRIDAVKKKTSLLTKT
;
A
#
# COMPACT_ATOMS: atom_id res chain seq x y z
N MET A 1 -15.48 55.57 -38.77
CA MET A 1 -16.13 55.65 -37.45
C MET A 1 -15.11 55.19 -36.41
N ASN A 2 -14.34 56.13 -35.87
CA ASN A 2 -14.42 56.66 -34.49
C ASN A 2 -13.65 55.77 -33.49
N LYS A 3 -12.66 56.17 -32.70
CA LYS A 3 -11.87 57.41 -32.42
C LYS A 3 -10.58 56.88 -31.72
N LYS A 4 -9.36 57.26 -32.12
CA LYS A 4 -8.44 58.24 -31.45
C LYS A 4 -8.24 58.00 -29.93
N THR A 5 -7.09 58.06 -29.27
CA THR A 5 -5.63 58.28 -29.49
C THR A 5 -4.98 58.46 -28.09
N PHE A 6 -3.65 58.44 -28.00
CA PHE A 6 -2.76 58.97 -26.93
C PHE A 6 -2.62 58.15 -25.64
N GLY A 7 -1.43 57.92 -25.06
CA GLY A 7 -0.04 58.33 -25.39
C GLY A 7 0.85 58.26 -24.13
N ILE A 8 2.16 58.00 -24.32
CA ILE A 8 3.37 58.63 -23.66
C ILE A 8 3.45 58.52 -22.11
N ALA A 9 4.53 58.24 -21.37
CA ALA A 9 6.00 58.06 -21.46
C ALA A 9 6.43 57.30 -20.18
N LEU A 10 7.43 56.42 -20.18
CA LEU A 10 8.87 56.65 -19.92
C LEU A 10 9.17 57.44 -18.62
N ILE A 11 9.75 56.77 -17.61
CA ILE A 11 10.77 57.27 -16.67
C ILE A 11 11.47 56.07 -16.02
N ALA A 12 12.78 56.03 -16.13
CA ALA A 12 13.70 55.17 -15.39
C ALA A 12 14.14 55.88 -14.08
N ALA A 13 14.38 55.12 -13.01
CA ALA A 13 15.44 55.41 -12.03
C ALA A 13 15.54 54.30 -10.98
N ALA A 14 16.76 53.83 -10.78
CA ALA A 14 17.17 52.93 -9.69
C ALA A 14 17.41 53.72 -8.40
N VAL A 15 17.07 53.16 -7.24
CA VAL A 15 17.68 53.52 -5.94
C VAL A 15 17.78 52.26 -5.06
N LEU A 16 19.02 51.94 -4.68
CA LEU A 16 19.38 51.00 -3.61
C LEU A 16 19.26 51.72 -2.26
N THR A 17 18.66 51.07 -1.27
CA THR A 17 18.90 51.41 0.14
C THR A 17 19.04 50.14 0.99
N LEU A 18 20.24 49.95 1.53
CA LEU A 18 20.50 49.05 2.65
C LEU A 18 19.87 49.63 3.92
N THR A 19 19.24 48.77 4.71
CA THR A 19 18.98 49.07 6.13
C THR A 19 19.36 47.84 6.95
N ALA A 20 20.48 47.99 7.64
CA ALA A 20 20.88 47.18 8.77
C ALA A 20 20.06 47.59 9.99
N CYS A 21 19.58 46.62 10.78
CA CYS A 21 19.28 46.84 12.19
C CYS A 21 19.83 45.68 13.01
N SER A 22 20.73 46.06 13.91
CA SER A 22 21.39 45.33 14.98
C SER A 22 20.44 44.97 16.12
N SER A 23 20.73 43.86 16.83
CA SER A 23 20.79 43.84 18.30
C SER A 23 21.37 42.52 18.81
N THR A 24 22.54 42.64 19.41
CA THR A 24 23.28 41.67 20.25
C THR A 24 22.47 41.22 21.48
N TYR A 25 22.56 39.95 21.90
CA TYR A 25 22.98 39.54 23.27
C TYR A 25 22.95 38.01 23.53
N LYS A 26 24.12 37.50 23.94
CA LYS A 26 24.53 36.36 24.81
C LYS A 26 23.71 35.07 24.96
N ASN A 27 24.42 33.99 24.60
CA ASN A 27 24.65 32.67 25.26
C ASN A 27 24.06 32.41 26.67
N SER A 28 23.38 31.27 26.84
CA SER A 28 23.75 30.14 27.74
C SER A 28 22.55 29.26 28.17
N THR A 29 22.72 27.95 27.97
CA THR A 29 22.42 26.82 28.88
C THR A 29 21.01 26.59 29.46
N SER A 30 20.46 25.42 29.06
CA SER A 30 19.60 24.46 29.77
C SER A 30 18.60 24.93 30.84
N SER A 31 17.31 24.62 30.63
CA SER A 31 16.46 23.87 31.60
C SER A 31 15.08 23.55 31.02
N SER A 32 14.76 22.26 31.03
CA SER A 32 13.43 21.62 31.19
C SER A 32 12.16 22.39 30.80
N SER A 33 11.45 21.89 29.81
CA SER A 33 10.00 22.09 29.70
C SER A 33 9.38 20.78 29.21
N SER A 34 8.47 20.23 30.02
CA SER A 34 7.64 19.08 29.66
C SER A 34 6.93 19.33 28.33
N ALA A 35 7.40 18.68 27.26
CA ALA A 35 6.66 18.56 26.04
C ALA A 35 5.60 17.47 26.26
N LYS A 36 4.38 17.93 26.54
CA LYS A 36 3.17 17.12 26.41
C LYS A 36 3.15 16.61 24.96
N GLU A 37 3.48 15.34 24.78
CA GLU A 37 3.38 14.65 23.49
C GLU A 37 1.95 14.80 22.97
N THR A 38 1.78 15.75 22.06
CA THR A 38 0.62 15.75 21.19
C THR A 38 0.95 14.70 20.14
N VAL A 39 0.51 13.46 20.38
CA VAL A 39 0.49 12.41 19.37
C VAL A 39 -0.47 12.87 18.28
N LYS A 40 0.07 13.62 17.32
CA LYS A 40 -0.64 14.00 16.11
C LYS A 40 -0.63 12.75 15.23
N LYS A 41 -1.60 11.87 15.44
CA LYS A 41 -1.89 10.75 14.56
C LYS A 41 -2.47 11.31 13.26
N THR A 42 -1.62 11.80 12.36
CA THR A 42 -2.04 12.10 10.99
C THR A 42 -1.97 10.82 10.18
N ASN A 43 -2.89 9.89 10.43
CA ASN A 43 -3.28 8.95 9.39
C ASN A 43 -4.20 9.74 8.46
N SER A 44 -3.55 10.45 7.54
CA SER A 44 -4.20 11.17 6.44
C SER A 44 -4.89 10.15 5.55
N GLU A 45 -6.06 10.51 5.04
CA GLU A 45 -6.72 9.74 3.97
C GLU A 45 -5.77 9.55 2.78
N THR A 46 -5.81 8.37 2.17
CA THR A 46 -5.10 8.08 0.92
C THR A 46 -5.52 9.07 -0.15
N GLN A 47 -4.54 9.71 -0.79
CA GLN A 47 -4.77 10.52 -1.97
C GLN A 47 -4.67 9.65 -3.22
N TYR A 48 -5.71 9.68 -4.05
CA TYR A 48 -5.75 8.96 -5.33
C TYR A 48 -5.59 9.93 -6.52
N PRO A 49 -4.96 9.51 -7.63
CA PRO A 49 -4.41 8.18 -7.89
C PRO A 49 -3.20 7.86 -7.00
N LEU A 50 -3.19 6.66 -6.41
CA LEU A 50 -2.11 6.15 -5.58
C LEU A 50 -1.21 5.25 -6.44
N THR A 51 0.10 5.51 -6.43
CA THR A 51 1.10 4.62 -7.04
C THR A 51 1.76 3.77 -5.97
N VAL A 52 1.76 2.45 -6.14
CA VAL A 52 2.44 1.49 -5.27
C VAL A 52 3.41 0.62 -6.09
N LYS A 53 4.44 0.09 -5.43
CA LYS A 53 5.30 -0.95 -6.02
C LYS A 53 4.59 -2.29 -6.01
N THR A 54 4.74 -3.04 -7.10
CA THR A 54 4.32 -4.43 -7.26
C THR A 54 5.41 -5.21 -7.99
N TYR A 55 5.24 -6.51 -8.17
CA TYR A 55 6.22 -7.39 -8.79
C TYR A 55 5.57 -8.30 -9.83
N ASP A 56 6.18 -8.40 -11.01
CA ASP A 56 5.71 -9.35 -12.03
C ASP A 56 6.01 -10.81 -11.64
N ASP A 57 5.62 -11.76 -12.51
CA ASP A 57 5.82 -13.20 -12.28
C ASP A 57 7.31 -13.61 -12.15
N LYS A 58 8.23 -12.78 -12.65
CA LYS A 58 9.70 -12.95 -12.55
C LYS A 58 10.28 -12.24 -11.32
N GLY A 59 9.48 -11.44 -10.63
CA GLY A 59 9.89 -10.62 -9.50
C GLY A 59 10.54 -9.30 -9.89
N THR A 60 10.35 -8.84 -11.14
CA THR A 60 10.73 -7.49 -11.56
C THR A 60 9.80 -6.50 -10.88
N GLU A 61 10.36 -5.49 -10.21
CA GLU A 61 9.56 -4.42 -9.60
C GLU A 61 8.99 -3.48 -10.67
N LEU A 62 7.71 -3.10 -10.53
CA LEU A 62 7.06 -2.11 -11.37
C LEU A 62 6.04 -1.28 -10.57
N ASP A 63 5.61 -0.16 -11.15
CA ASP A 63 4.57 0.70 -10.57
C ASP A 63 3.16 0.21 -10.93
N GLN A 64 2.25 0.32 -9.97
CA GLN A 64 0.82 0.10 -10.14
C GLN A 64 0.03 1.28 -9.63
N VAL A 65 -0.94 1.72 -10.43
CA VAL A 65 -1.74 2.90 -10.16
C VAL A 65 -3.15 2.49 -9.79
N PHE A 66 -3.55 2.79 -8.56
CA PHE A 66 -4.91 2.66 -8.07
C PHE A 66 -5.59 4.02 -8.22
N LYS A 67 -6.63 4.11 -9.06
CA LYS A 67 -7.35 5.37 -9.31
C LYS A 67 -8.29 5.76 -8.15
N LYS A 68 -8.64 4.80 -7.30
CA LYS A 68 -9.53 4.90 -6.14
C LYS A 68 -9.26 3.71 -5.20
N ALA A 69 -9.83 3.72 -4.00
CA ALA A 69 -9.92 2.53 -3.17
C ALA A 69 -10.69 1.42 -3.91
N PRO A 70 -10.17 0.18 -3.97
CA PRO A 70 -10.89 -0.92 -4.61
C PRO A 70 -12.16 -1.29 -3.85
N GLU A 71 -13.20 -1.64 -4.62
CA GLU A 71 -14.52 -2.00 -4.10
C GLU A 71 -14.88 -3.46 -4.37
N LYS A 72 -14.25 -4.08 -5.38
CA LYS A 72 -14.49 -5.47 -5.79
C LYS A 72 -13.17 -6.14 -6.11
N VAL A 73 -12.73 -7.04 -5.24
CA VAL A 73 -11.40 -7.63 -5.28
C VAL A 73 -11.49 -9.13 -5.47
N ILE A 74 -10.61 -9.66 -6.30
CA ILE A 74 -10.31 -11.10 -6.32
C ILE A 74 -8.95 -11.36 -5.71
N THR A 75 -8.87 -12.35 -4.83
CA THR A 75 -7.61 -12.83 -4.25
C THR A 75 -7.17 -14.17 -4.84
N ASN A 76 -5.87 -14.33 -5.09
CA ASN A 76 -5.34 -15.56 -5.69
C ASN A 76 -4.70 -16.54 -4.69
N ASN A 77 -4.62 -16.17 -3.41
CA ASN A 77 -4.04 -16.98 -2.35
C ASN A 77 -4.58 -16.62 -0.97
N LEU A 78 -4.52 -17.60 -0.08
CA LEU A 78 -5.03 -17.53 1.29
C LEU A 78 -4.47 -16.33 2.08
N SER A 79 -3.16 -16.10 2.09
CA SER A 79 -2.57 -14.99 2.86
C SER A 79 -3.03 -13.60 2.39
N SER A 80 -3.42 -13.42 1.13
CA SER A 80 -4.00 -12.15 0.67
C SER A 80 -5.43 -11.98 1.19
N THR A 81 -6.22 -13.05 1.15
CA THR A 81 -7.58 -13.09 1.72
C THR A 81 -7.56 -12.78 3.21
N GLU A 82 -6.68 -13.42 3.97
CA GLU A 82 -6.58 -13.23 5.42
C GLU A 82 -6.15 -11.81 5.80
N ILE A 83 -5.22 -11.19 5.05
CA ILE A 83 -4.84 -9.79 5.30
C ILE A 83 -6.05 -8.87 5.07
N LEU A 84 -6.80 -9.05 3.99
CA LEU A 84 -8.01 -8.25 3.72
C LEU A 84 -9.05 -8.44 4.84
N ILE A 85 -9.29 -9.68 5.29
CA ILE A 85 -10.20 -9.95 6.41
C ILE A 85 -9.72 -9.27 7.71
N GLU A 86 -8.44 -9.38 8.05
CA GLU A 86 -7.86 -8.77 9.25
C GLU A 86 -7.96 -7.24 9.24
N LEU A 87 -7.89 -6.63 8.05
CA LEU A 87 -8.10 -5.20 7.84
C LEU A 87 -9.58 -4.81 7.74
N GLY A 88 -10.50 -5.76 7.95
CA GLY A 88 -11.95 -5.55 7.89
C GLY A 88 -12.44 -5.15 6.49
N LEU A 89 -11.86 -5.77 5.46
CA LEU A 89 -12.18 -5.56 4.05
C LEU A 89 -12.86 -6.79 3.42
N LYS A 90 -13.40 -7.70 4.24
CA LYS A 90 -14.09 -8.92 3.76
C LYS A 90 -15.15 -8.60 2.69
N ASP A 91 -15.95 -7.56 2.93
CA ASP A 91 -17.05 -7.17 2.03
C ASP A 91 -16.57 -6.68 0.66
N LYS A 92 -15.28 -6.39 0.49
CA LYS A 92 -14.67 -6.04 -0.80
C LYS A 92 -14.29 -7.27 -1.62
N ILE A 93 -14.23 -8.46 -1.01
CA ILE A 93 -13.77 -9.69 -1.68
C ILE A 93 -14.95 -10.33 -2.41
N VAL A 94 -15.00 -10.15 -3.73
CA VAL A 94 -16.06 -10.74 -4.58
C VAL A 94 -15.74 -12.17 -5.03
N GLY A 95 -14.49 -12.59 -4.86
CA GLY A 95 -14.08 -13.96 -5.11
C GLY A 95 -12.67 -14.27 -4.63
N MET A 96 -12.41 -15.53 -4.33
CA MET A 96 -11.07 -16.02 -4.06
C MET A 96 -10.81 -17.32 -4.79
N LEU A 97 -9.55 -17.54 -5.18
CA LEU A 97 -9.13 -18.86 -5.66
C LEU A 97 -9.07 -19.85 -4.50
N ASN A 98 -9.25 -21.13 -4.82
CA ASN A 98 -9.22 -22.20 -3.83
C ASN A 98 -7.90 -22.19 -3.03
N PRO A 99 -7.97 -22.29 -1.69
CA PRO A 99 -6.78 -22.38 -0.86
C PRO A 99 -6.05 -23.71 -1.11
N ASP A 100 -4.73 -23.72 -0.86
CA ASP A 100 -3.91 -24.93 -1.07
C ASP A 100 -4.24 -26.05 -0.06
N ASN A 101 -4.72 -25.67 1.13
CA ASN A 101 -5.04 -26.56 2.25
C ASN A 101 -6.36 -26.13 2.91
N GLU A 102 -6.93 -27.01 3.75
CA GLU A 102 -8.07 -26.64 4.59
C GLU A 102 -7.71 -25.48 5.52
N VAL A 103 -8.61 -24.50 5.61
CA VAL A 103 -8.51 -23.37 6.53
C VAL A 103 -9.07 -23.80 7.89
N THR A 104 -8.22 -23.78 8.92
CA THR A 104 -8.55 -24.28 10.27
C THR A 104 -8.43 -23.22 11.36
N ASP A 105 -8.07 -22.00 11.00
CA ASP A 105 -7.81 -20.92 11.94
C ASP A 105 -9.03 -20.01 12.14
N LYS A 106 -8.79 -18.84 12.77
CA LYS A 106 -9.83 -17.85 13.08
C LYS A 106 -10.56 -17.29 11.86
N TYR A 107 -10.07 -17.52 10.64
CA TYR A 107 -10.67 -17.01 9.41
C TYR A 107 -11.54 -18.04 8.69
N LYS A 108 -11.67 -19.28 9.21
CA LYS A 108 -12.39 -20.38 8.57
C LYS A 108 -13.80 -20.00 8.13
N GLU A 109 -14.58 -19.39 9.02
CA GLU A 109 -15.98 -19.02 8.77
C GLU A 109 -16.09 -17.89 7.73
N ASP A 110 -15.24 -16.87 7.84
CA ASP A 110 -15.20 -15.76 6.88
C ASP A 110 -14.81 -16.27 5.49
N ILE A 111 -13.78 -17.11 5.38
CA ILE A 111 -13.32 -17.68 4.10
C ILE A 111 -14.37 -18.61 3.49
N ALA A 112 -15.08 -19.40 4.29
CA ALA A 112 -16.16 -20.25 3.80
C ALA A 112 -17.34 -19.45 3.23
N SER A 113 -17.50 -18.18 3.64
CA SER A 113 -18.57 -17.30 3.13
C SER A 113 -18.22 -16.58 1.82
N ILE A 114 -16.94 -16.54 1.43
CA ILE A 114 -16.48 -15.89 0.20
C ILE A 114 -16.69 -16.84 -0.99
N PRO A 115 -17.12 -16.36 -2.17
CA PRO A 115 -17.18 -17.18 -3.38
C PRO A 115 -15.81 -17.78 -3.75
N HIS A 116 -15.74 -19.11 -3.85
CA HIS A 116 -14.56 -19.83 -4.32
C HIS A 116 -14.66 -20.01 -5.83
N ILE A 117 -13.89 -19.22 -6.57
CA ILE A 117 -14.14 -19.01 -8.01
C ILE A 117 -13.40 -20.00 -8.91
N GLY A 118 -12.52 -20.83 -8.35
CA GLY A 118 -11.84 -21.89 -9.08
C GLY A 118 -10.42 -22.18 -8.59
N ASP A 119 -9.80 -23.17 -9.23
CA ASP A 119 -8.44 -23.60 -8.94
C ASP A 119 -7.40 -22.77 -9.69
N LYS A 120 -6.25 -22.57 -9.04
CA LYS A 120 -5.08 -21.86 -9.56
C LYS A 120 -4.57 -22.38 -10.92
N LYS A 121 -4.85 -23.65 -11.22
CA LYS A 121 -4.39 -24.33 -12.45
C LYS A 121 -5.38 -24.22 -13.62
N THR A 122 -6.64 -23.90 -13.35
CA THR A 122 -7.73 -24.01 -14.33
C THR A 122 -8.55 -22.73 -14.50
N ILE A 123 -8.43 -21.79 -13.57
CA ILE A 123 -9.13 -20.50 -13.65
C ILE A 123 -8.73 -19.73 -14.92
N SER A 124 -9.74 -19.25 -15.67
CA SER A 124 -9.53 -18.42 -16.86
C SER A 124 -9.71 -16.94 -16.55
N GLN A 125 -9.20 -16.06 -17.42
CA GLN A 125 -9.37 -14.62 -17.30
C GLN A 125 -10.84 -14.21 -17.43
N GLU A 126 -11.59 -14.85 -18.34
CA GLU A 126 -13.02 -14.61 -18.55
C GLU A 126 -13.83 -14.96 -17.31
N ALA A 127 -13.49 -16.07 -16.64
CA ALA A 127 -14.13 -16.46 -15.39
C ALA A 127 -13.87 -15.42 -14.27
N ILE A 128 -12.65 -14.87 -14.19
CA ILE A 128 -12.32 -13.79 -13.25
C ILE A 128 -13.10 -12.51 -13.59
N LEU A 129 -13.13 -12.13 -14.87
CA LEU A 129 -13.84 -10.93 -15.36
C LEU A 129 -15.36 -11.00 -15.10
N ALA A 130 -15.95 -12.19 -15.11
CA ALA A 130 -17.38 -12.39 -14.84
C ALA A 130 -17.81 -11.91 -13.43
N TYR A 131 -16.89 -11.82 -12.47
CA TYR A 131 -17.14 -11.27 -11.13
C TYR A 131 -17.02 -9.73 -11.08
N GLY A 132 -16.59 -9.10 -12.17
CA GLY A 132 -16.40 -7.65 -12.29
C GLY A 132 -15.45 -7.04 -11.24
N PRO A 133 -14.24 -7.61 -11.02
CA PRO A 133 -13.28 -7.03 -10.09
C PRO A 133 -12.78 -5.67 -10.59
N ASP A 134 -12.49 -4.77 -9.66
CA ASP A 134 -11.76 -3.51 -9.90
C ASP A 134 -10.34 -3.50 -9.31
N ALA A 135 -9.91 -4.62 -8.70
CA ALA A 135 -8.51 -4.91 -8.42
C ALA A 135 -8.26 -6.42 -8.23
N LEU A 136 -7.03 -6.87 -8.49
CA LEU A 136 -6.58 -8.22 -8.16
C LEU A 136 -5.45 -8.17 -7.13
N ILE A 137 -5.47 -9.08 -6.17
CA ILE A 137 -4.48 -9.11 -5.09
C ILE A 137 -3.93 -10.53 -4.90
N GLY A 138 -2.61 -10.70 -4.86
CA GLY A 138 -2.11 -12.04 -4.61
C GLY A 138 -0.62 -12.30 -4.69
N ARG A 139 -0.25 -13.57 -4.92
CA ARG A 139 1.12 -13.98 -5.22
C ARG A 139 1.51 -13.55 -6.63
N ASN A 140 2.74 -13.07 -6.79
CA ASN A 140 3.25 -12.56 -8.06
C ASN A 140 3.26 -13.63 -9.18
N MET A 141 3.69 -14.86 -8.88
CA MET A 141 3.83 -15.94 -9.88
C MET A 141 2.50 -16.34 -10.57
N MET A 142 1.36 -16.03 -9.95
CA MET A 142 0.03 -16.30 -10.51
C MET A 142 -0.32 -15.34 -11.65
N PHE A 143 0.31 -14.17 -11.71
CA PHE A 143 0.07 -13.15 -12.73
C PHE A 143 0.99 -13.36 -13.94
N SER A 144 0.81 -14.51 -14.61
CA SER A 144 1.53 -14.92 -15.81
C SER A 144 0.57 -15.45 -16.87
N ASP A 145 1.01 -15.51 -18.13
CA ASP A 145 0.22 -16.05 -19.25
C ASP A 145 -0.19 -17.53 -19.06
N LYS A 146 0.48 -18.26 -18.17
CA LYS A 146 0.19 -19.66 -17.87
C LYS A 146 -0.86 -19.85 -16.76
N SER A 147 -1.35 -18.76 -16.17
CA SER A 147 -2.30 -18.79 -15.07
C SER A 147 -3.31 -17.66 -15.22
N MET A 148 -3.36 -16.69 -14.30
CA MET A 148 -4.37 -15.64 -14.31
C MET A 148 -4.16 -14.56 -15.38
N GLY A 149 -3.12 -14.63 -16.20
CA GLY A 149 -2.72 -13.53 -17.09
C GLY A 149 -1.73 -12.58 -16.44
N THR A 150 -0.92 -11.94 -17.28
CA THR A 150 0.09 -10.97 -16.83
C THR A 150 -0.52 -9.71 -16.24
N ILE A 151 0.23 -9.01 -15.40
CA ILE A 151 -0.16 -7.69 -14.86
C ILE A 151 -0.53 -6.72 -16.00
N SER A 152 0.23 -6.74 -17.11
CA SER A 152 -0.07 -5.92 -18.30
C SER A 152 -1.45 -6.21 -18.91
N THR A 153 -1.85 -7.48 -18.94
CA THR A 153 -3.17 -7.90 -19.43
C THR A 153 -4.29 -7.30 -18.58
N TRP A 154 -4.13 -7.34 -17.26
CA TRP A 154 -5.11 -6.76 -16.33
C TRP A 154 -5.16 -5.23 -16.38
N ASN A 155 -4.00 -4.56 -16.47
CA ASN A 155 -3.93 -3.12 -16.65
C ASN A 155 -4.63 -2.65 -17.94
N SER A 156 -4.54 -3.44 -19.02
CA SER A 156 -5.23 -3.14 -20.29
C SER A 156 -6.77 -3.18 -20.16
N ASN A 157 -7.28 -3.78 -19.09
CA ASN A 157 -8.70 -3.80 -18.71
C ASN A 157 -9.02 -2.82 -17.58
N ASP A 158 -8.12 -1.87 -17.28
CA ASP A 158 -8.23 -0.92 -16.15
C ASP A 158 -8.33 -1.59 -14.76
N ILE A 159 -7.82 -2.82 -14.62
CA ILE A 159 -7.81 -3.58 -13.35
C ILE A 159 -6.37 -3.59 -12.80
N PRO A 160 -6.03 -2.77 -11.78
CA PRO A 160 -4.72 -2.81 -11.16
C PRO A 160 -4.49 -4.10 -10.36
N VAL A 161 -3.22 -4.48 -10.24
CA VAL A 161 -2.78 -5.71 -9.57
C VAL A 161 -1.79 -5.43 -8.45
N TYR A 162 -2.12 -5.78 -7.21
CA TYR A 162 -1.15 -5.78 -6.11
C TYR A 162 -0.60 -7.19 -5.85
N THR A 163 0.71 -7.37 -5.97
CA THR A 163 1.37 -8.62 -5.63
C THR A 163 2.11 -8.49 -4.31
N GLN A 164 1.96 -9.48 -3.42
CA GLN A 164 2.63 -9.50 -2.13
C GLN A 164 4.15 -9.61 -2.31
N LYS A 165 4.92 -8.67 -1.79
CA LYS A 165 6.40 -8.72 -1.78
C LYS A 165 6.89 -9.96 -1.05
N ALA A 166 6.21 -10.38 0.00
CA ALA A 166 6.50 -11.62 0.72
C ALA A 166 6.35 -12.90 -0.15
N SER A 167 5.72 -12.81 -1.33
CA SER A 167 5.61 -13.92 -2.28
C SER A 167 6.74 -13.97 -3.33
N VAL A 168 7.55 -12.90 -3.43
CA VAL A 168 8.55 -12.74 -4.49
C VAL A 168 9.84 -13.47 -4.12
N SER A 169 9.98 -14.70 -4.61
CA SER A 169 11.10 -15.60 -4.27
C SER A 169 12.48 -15.15 -4.75
N THR A 170 12.56 -14.26 -5.74
CA THR A 170 13.81 -13.71 -6.29
C THR A 170 14.36 -12.52 -5.49
N THR A 171 13.64 -12.07 -4.46
CA THR A 171 14.09 -11.01 -3.55
C THR A 171 14.53 -11.58 -2.21
N LYS A 172 15.26 -10.79 -1.43
CA LYS A 172 15.64 -11.16 -0.06
C LYS A 172 14.38 -11.42 0.77
N GLN A 173 14.24 -12.66 1.24
CA GLN A 173 13.15 -13.04 2.12
C GLN A 173 13.36 -12.46 3.52
N ASP A 174 12.39 -11.68 3.98
CA ASP A 174 12.38 -11.08 5.31
C ASP A 174 10.93 -11.05 5.82
N LEU A 175 10.73 -11.31 7.11
CA LEU A 175 9.40 -11.23 7.74
C LEU A 175 8.84 -9.80 7.68
N ASN A 176 9.71 -8.79 7.57
CA ASN A 176 9.32 -7.41 7.37
C ASN A 176 8.60 -7.18 6.03
N ASN A 177 8.79 -8.05 5.02
CA ASN A 177 8.05 -7.95 3.75
C ASN A 177 6.54 -8.11 3.99
N ILE A 178 6.13 -8.92 4.97
CA ILE A 178 4.71 -9.09 5.33
C ILE A 178 4.15 -7.79 5.94
N ILE A 179 4.94 -7.10 6.75
CA ILE A 179 4.55 -5.81 7.35
C ILE A 179 4.40 -4.75 6.25
N GLU A 180 5.30 -4.73 5.28
CA GLU A 180 5.20 -3.86 4.11
C GLU A 180 3.94 -4.16 3.30
N ASP A 181 3.64 -5.44 3.06
CA ASP A 181 2.41 -5.86 2.36
C ASP A 181 1.13 -5.39 3.07
N VAL A 182 1.08 -5.51 4.41
CA VAL A 182 -0.05 -5.02 5.21
C VAL A 182 -0.22 -3.51 5.08
N LYS A 183 0.87 -2.75 5.10
CA LYS A 183 0.84 -1.29 4.98
C LYS A 183 0.42 -0.83 3.59
N ASN A 184 0.98 -1.43 2.54
CA ASN A 184 0.60 -1.12 1.16
C ASN A 184 -0.89 -1.41 0.92
N ILE A 185 -1.42 -2.52 1.43
CA ILE A 185 -2.86 -2.80 1.37
C ILE A 185 -3.64 -1.76 2.20
N GLY A 186 -3.13 -1.35 3.36
CA GLY A 186 -3.66 -0.23 4.13
C GLY A 186 -3.82 1.05 3.33
N ASP A 187 -2.81 1.43 2.57
CA ASP A 187 -2.84 2.61 1.70
C ASP A 187 -3.78 2.42 0.51
N ILE A 188 -3.72 1.26 -0.17
CA ILE A 188 -4.57 0.94 -1.33
C ILE A 188 -6.05 1.07 -0.98
N PHE A 189 -6.47 0.63 0.22
CA PHE A 189 -7.86 0.63 0.65
C PHE A 189 -8.25 1.79 1.57
N ASN A 190 -7.34 2.74 1.85
CA ASN A 190 -7.56 3.84 2.78
C ASN A 190 -7.98 3.38 4.19
N VAL A 191 -7.27 2.38 4.73
CA VAL A 191 -7.48 1.79 6.06
C VAL A 191 -6.18 1.72 6.89
N GLN A 192 -5.33 2.74 6.76
CA GLN A 192 -4.03 2.84 7.43
C GLN A 192 -4.11 2.59 8.94
N ASP A 193 -5.15 3.10 9.60
CA ASP A 193 -5.36 2.88 11.03
C ASP A 193 -5.42 1.39 11.44
N LYS A 194 -6.10 0.57 10.63
CA LYS A 194 -6.19 -0.87 10.84
C LYS A 194 -4.89 -1.55 10.44
N ALA A 195 -4.30 -1.12 9.32
CA ALA A 195 -3.04 -1.66 8.82
C ALA A 195 -1.88 -1.42 9.78
N ASP A 196 -1.71 -0.21 10.30
CA ASP A 196 -0.67 0.14 11.28
C ASP A 196 -0.83 -0.64 12.58
N LYS A 197 -2.08 -0.81 13.04
CA LYS A 197 -2.36 -1.61 14.23
C LYS A 197 -1.93 -3.06 14.01
N TYR A 198 -2.28 -3.66 12.88
CA TYR A 198 -1.93 -5.05 12.58
C TYR A 198 -0.42 -5.22 12.33
N ALA A 199 0.18 -4.32 11.55
CA ALA A 199 1.64 -4.23 11.35
C ALA A 199 2.39 -4.15 12.69
N GLY A 200 1.92 -3.34 13.63
CA GLY A 200 2.50 -3.25 14.96
C GLY A 200 2.39 -4.55 15.78
N GLN A 201 1.30 -5.31 15.62
CA GLN A 201 1.16 -6.64 16.22
C GLN A 201 2.12 -7.66 15.60
N LEU A 202 2.27 -7.65 14.28
CA LEU A 202 3.23 -8.49 13.57
C LEU A 202 4.67 -8.18 14.00
N GLN A 203 5.03 -6.89 14.08
CA GLN A 203 6.36 -6.47 14.52
C GLN A 203 6.67 -6.98 15.94
N LYS A 204 5.72 -6.82 16.88
CA LYS A 204 5.88 -7.33 18.25
C LYS A 204 6.10 -8.85 18.29
N ARG A 205 5.41 -9.61 17.42
CA ARG A 205 5.62 -11.06 17.31
C ARG A 205 7.00 -11.40 16.77
N ILE A 206 7.44 -10.70 15.72
CA ILE A 206 8.79 -10.87 15.14
C ILE A 206 9.87 -10.59 16.19
N ASP A 207 9.75 -9.48 16.92
CA ASP A 207 10.72 -9.09 17.95
C ASP A 207 10.76 -10.10 19.11
N ALA A 208 9.61 -10.60 19.54
CA ALA A 208 9.52 -11.63 20.58
C ALA A 208 10.22 -12.93 20.14
N VAL A 209 10.06 -13.35 18.89
CA VAL A 209 10.75 -14.53 18.34
C VAL A 209 12.25 -14.28 18.24
N LYS A 210 12.69 -13.15 17.68
CA LYS A 210 14.12 -12.78 17.59
C LYS A 210 14.80 -12.74 18.97
N LYS A 211 14.12 -12.18 19.97
CA LYS A 211 14.63 -12.18 21.35
C LYS A 211 14.81 -13.61 21.88
N LYS A 212 13.81 -14.48 21.70
CA LYS A 212 13.91 -15.89 22.13
C LYS A 212 15.05 -16.64 21.42
N THR A 213 15.23 -16.46 20.12
CA THR A 213 16.27 -17.18 19.37
C THR A 213 17.68 -16.67 19.67
N SER A 214 17.86 -15.36 19.87
CA SER A 214 19.16 -14.80 20.29
C SER A 214 19.65 -15.29 21.65
N LEU A 215 18.73 -15.72 22.53
CA LEU A 215 19.06 -16.35 23.80
C LEU A 215 19.54 -17.80 23.62
N LEU A 216 19.09 -18.50 22.58
CA LEU A 216 19.48 -19.89 22.30
C LEU A 216 20.89 -19.98 21.71
N THR A 217 21.31 -19.00 20.90
CA THR A 217 22.65 -18.96 20.27
C THR A 217 23.77 -18.47 21.20
N LYS A 218 23.46 -18.13 22.46
CA LYS A 218 24.45 -17.71 23.49
C LYS A 218 24.84 -18.84 24.45
N THR A 219 24.49 -20.08 24.11
CA THR A 219 24.83 -21.30 24.85
C THR A 219 25.72 -22.17 23.98
#